data_AF-A0A9J6CRZ6-F1
#
_entry.id   AF-A0A9J6CRZ6-F1
#
_cell.length_a   1.000
_cell.length_b   1.000
_cell.length_c   1.000
_cell.angle_alpha   90.00
_cell.angle_beta   90.00
_cell.angle_gamma   90.00
#
_symmetry.space_group_name_H-M   'P 1'
#
loop_
_entity.id
_entity.type
_entity.pdbx_description
1 polymer ?
#
loop_
_entity_poly.entity_id
_entity_poly.type
_entity_poly.pdbx_seq_one_letter_code
_entity_poly.pdbx_strand_id
1 'polypeptide(L)'
;MGHFAKIIINFLILYAIIVIAHKPKIHINYTIWVNDNVDISYSRVFEVPYNSTFYEVMEIAANIDTRYIFNSTVDPKYGHFITEIGNYFQNSSMNLYWFIYIMRNKPNVHTKPPKSLLSNYGVDNFTVKNHYNYLFWLRTYNPSEDF
;
A
#
# COMPACT_ATOMS: atom_id res chain seq x y z
N MET A 1 -28.99 -11.96 35.00
CA MET A 1 -27.61 -11.79 34.50
C MET A 1 -27.51 -11.32 33.03
N GLY A 2 -28.50 -11.54 32.14
CA GLY A 2 -28.38 -11.19 30.71
C GLY A 2 -28.53 -9.70 30.31
N HIS A 3 -29.19 -8.87 31.10
CA HIS A 3 -29.49 -7.47 30.73
C HIS A 3 -28.28 -6.54 30.89
N PHE A 4 -27.52 -6.68 31.99
CA PHE A 4 -26.31 -5.90 32.23
C PHE A 4 -25.20 -6.22 31.22
N ALA A 5 -25.03 -7.51 30.88
CA ALA A 5 -24.06 -7.93 29.87
C ALA A 5 -24.35 -7.33 28.49
N LYS A 6 -25.64 -7.27 28.07
CA LYS A 6 -26.04 -6.62 26.81
C LYS A 6 -25.76 -5.11 26.80
N ILE A 7 -26.01 -4.42 27.91
CA ILE A 7 -25.70 -2.97 28.02
C ILE A 7 -24.21 -2.72 27.88
N ILE A 8 -23.38 -3.51 28.57
CA ILE A 8 -21.92 -3.39 28.52
C ILE A 8 -21.41 -3.66 27.10
N ILE A 9 -21.90 -4.73 26.45
CA ILE A 9 -21.53 -5.05 25.06
C ILE A 9 -21.92 -3.92 24.10
N ASN A 10 -23.13 -3.39 24.20
CA ASN A 10 -23.57 -2.29 23.35
C ASN A 10 -22.76 -1.01 23.58
N PHE A 11 -22.39 -0.71 24.82
CA PHE A 11 -21.54 0.42 25.15
C PHE A 11 -20.12 0.26 24.59
N LEU A 12 -19.55 -0.94 24.70
CA LEU A 12 -18.24 -1.26 24.12
C LEU A 12 -18.26 -1.17 22.58
N ILE A 13 -19.32 -1.66 21.94
CA ILE A 13 -19.51 -1.54 20.49
C ILE A 13 -19.61 -0.06 20.09
N LEU A 14 -20.43 0.72 20.79
CA LEU A 14 -20.59 2.15 20.50
C LEU A 14 -19.28 2.92 20.71
N TYR A 15 -18.56 2.63 21.81
CA TYR A 15 -17.25 3.22 22.08
C TYR A 15 -16.24 2.86 20.98
N ALA A 16 -16.18 1.60 20.56
CA ALA A 16 -15.33 1.18 19.46
C ALA A 16 -15.67 1.91 18.15
N ILE A 17 -16.97 2.06 17.83
CA ILE A 17 -17.43 2.82 16.65
C ILE A 17 -16.98 4.28 16.75
N ILE A 18 -17.14 4.92 17.91
CA ILE A 18 -16.74 6.32 18.11
C ILE A 18 -15.22 6.48 17.95
N VAL A 19 -14.42 5.59 18.54
CA VAL A 19 -12.96 5.61 18.44
C VAL A 19 -12.49 5.35 17.00
N ILE A 20 -13.14 4.45 16.26
CA ILE A 20 -12.87 4.20 14.84
C ILE A 20 -13.22 5.43 14.00
N ALA A 21 -14.38 6.04 14.23
CA ALA A 21 -14.83 7.23 13.51
C ALA A 21 -13.98 8.48 13.79
N HIS A 22 -13.28 8.54 14.93
CA HIS A 22 -12.43 9.66 15.32
C HIS A 22 -10.95 9.52 14.96
N LYS A 23 -10.51 8.44 14.29
CA LYS A 23 -9.11 8.36 13.88
C LYS A 23 -8.81 9.54 12.92
N PRO A 24 -7.81 10.39 13.23
CA PRO A 24 -7.44 11.46 12.32
C PRO A 24 -7.06 10.85 10.98
N LYS A 25 -7.42 11.51 9.89
CA LYS A 25 -7.10 11.03 8.55
C LYS A 25 -5.91 11.80 7.99
N ILE A 26 -5.17 11.14 7.12
CA ILE A 26 -4.02 11.70 6.41
C ILE A 26 -4.19 11.47 4.91
N HIS A 27 -3.51 12.29 4.13
CA HIS A 27 -3.52 12.22 2.68
C HIS A 27 -2.18 11.68 2.19
N ILE A 28 -2.23 10.66 1.35
CA ILE A 28 -1.03 10.08 0.73
C ILE A 28 -1.23 10.05 -0.78
N ASN A 29 -0.15 10.11 -1.54
CA ASN A 29 -0.21 9.87 -2.97
C ASN A 29 0.25 8.44 -3.28
N TYR A 30 -0.61 7.63 -3.89
CA TYR A 30 -0.28 6.28 -4.34
C TYR A 30 -0.15 6.31 -5.87
N THR A 31 1.04 5.96 -6.36
CA THR A 31 1.39 5.89 -7.77
C THR A 31 1.71 4.45 -8.17
N ILE A 32 1.24 4.01 -9.34
CA ILE A 32 1.56 2.72 -9.95
C ILE A 32 2.33 2.96 -11.24
N TRP A 33 3.48 2.32 -11.39
CA TRP A 33 4.23 2.23 -12.64
C TRP A 33 4.35 0.79 -13.13
N VAL A 34 4.36 0.60 -14.45
CA VAL A 34 4.51 -0.72 -15.09
C VAL A 34 5.64 -0.71 -16.10
N ASN A 35 6.49 -1.73 -16.03
CA ASN A 35 7.71 -1.96 -16.82
C ASN A 35 8.82 -0.94 -16.57
N ASP A 36 10.04 -1.29 -16.99
CA ASP A 36 11.24 -0.47 -16.78
C ASP A 36 11.16 0.89 -17.50
N ASN A 37 10.46 0.95 -18.64
CA ASN A 37 10.24 2.18 -19.40
C ASN A 37 9.04 3.01 -18.92
N VAL A 38 8.33 2.55 -17.88
CA VAL A 38 7.13 3.19 -17.34
C VAL A 38 6.07 3.39 -18.43
N ASP A 39 5.70 2.29 -19.10
CA ASP A 39 4.70 2.32 -20.19
C ASP A 39 3.32 2.77 -19.68
N ILE A 40 3.07 2.55 -18.38
CA ILE A 40 1.84 2.91 -17.69
C ILE A 40 2.19 3.66 -16.41
N SER A 41 1.46 4.75 -16.14
CA SER A 41 1.57 5.53 -14.91
C SER A 41 0.20 6.01 -14.44
N TYR A 42 -0.22 5.56 -13.25
CA TYR A 42 -1.40 6.08 -12.55
C TYR A 42 -0.97 6.71 -11.23
N SER A 43 -1.59 7.82 -10.85
CA SER A 43 -1.33 8.46 -9.55
C SER A 43 -2.62 9.04 -9.01
N ARG A 44 -2.90 8.79 -7.73
CA ARG A 44 -4.08 9.32 -7.05
C ARG A 44 -3.78 9.57 -5.57
N VAL A 45 -4.33 10.66 -5.05
CA VAL A 45 -4.31 10.95 -3.62
C VAL A 45 -5.44 10.19 -2.94
N PHE A 46 -5.11 9.50 -1.86
CA PHE A 46 -6.06 8.78 -1.01
C PHE A 46 -6.07 9.38 0.39
N GLU A 47 -7.27 9.51 0.95
CA GLU A 47 -7.48 9.85 2.35
C GLU A 47 -7.60 8.54 3.14
N VAL A 48 -6.72 8.34 4.12
CA VAL A 48 -6.62 7.09 4.88
C VAL A 48 -6.51 7.38 6.38
N PRO A 49 -6.90 6.44 7.27
CA PRO A 49 -6.69 6.60 8.69
C PRO A 49 -5.22 6.80 9.06
N TYR A 50 -4.97 7.62 10.07
CA TYR A 50 -3.64 7.74 10.65
C TYR A 50 -3.16 6.40 11.21
N ASN A 51 -1.86 6.14 11.10
CA ASN A 51 -1.18 4.88 11.39
C ASN A 51 -1.56 3.70 10.48
N SER A 52 -2.20 3.94 9.34
CA SER A 52 -2.43 2.84 8.39
C SER A 52 -1.14 2.27 7.81
N THR A 53 -1.11 0.95 7.65
CA THR A 53 -0.06 0.26 6.89
C THR A 53 -0.24 0.54 5.40
N PHE A 54 0.77 0.26 4.58
CA PHE A 54 0.58 0.41 3.14
C PHE A 54 -0.39 -0.63 2.56
N TYR A 55 -0.46 -1.83 3.15
CA TYR A 55 -1.45 -2.83 2.76
C TYR A 55 -2.89 -2.31 2.93
N GLU A 56 -3.21 -1.69 4.07
CA GLU A 56 -4.52 -1.07 4.29
C GLU A 56 -4.81 0.06 3.28
N VAL A 57 -3.79 0.83 2.90
CA VAL A 57 -3.93 1.83 1.81
C VAL A 57 -4.31 1.16 0.50
N MET A 58 -3.72 0.01 0.17
CA MET A 58 -4.06 -0.73 -1.05
C MET A 58 -5.50 -1.24 -1.02
N GLU A 59 -5.98 -1.76 0.11
CA GLU A 59 -7.37 -2.19 0.27
C GLU A 59 -8.36 -1.04 0.07
N ILE A 60 -8.07 0.13 0.66
CA ILE A 60 -8.86 1.34 0.46
C ILE A 60 -8.84 1.77 -1.02
N ALA A 61 -7.67 1.76 -1.65
CA ALA A 61 -7.53 2.16 -3.05
C ALA A 61 -8.31 1.23 -4.00
N ALA A 62 -8.22 -0.09 -3.79
CA ALA A 62 -8.93 -1.10 -4.57
C ALA A 62 -10.46 -0.96 -4.50
N ASN A 63 -10.98 -0.57 -3.32
CA ASN A 63 -12.42 -0.32 -3.14
C ASN A 63 -12.92 0.95 -3.85
N ILE A 64 -12.02 1.89 -4.16
CA ILE A 64 -12.35 3.20 -4.73
C ILE A 64 -12.11 3.25 -6.25
N ASP A 65 -11.13 2.50 -6.75
CA ASP A 65 -10.67 2.59 -8.13
C ASP A 65 -10.15 1.23 -8.62
N THR A 66 -10.79 0.68 -9.64
CA THR A 66 -10.50 -0.68 -10.13
C THR A 66 -9.07 -0.85 -10.65
N ARG A 67 -8.38 0.24 -11.01
CA ARG A 67 -6.97 0.22 -11.41
C ARG A 67 -6.01 -0.15 -10.26
N TYR A 68 -6.50 -0.09 -9.01
CA TYR A 68 -5.75 -0.39 -7.80
C TYR A 68 -6.17 -1.71 -7.15
N ILE A 69 -7.11 -2.47 -7.76
CA ILE A 69 -7.39 -3.86 -7.35
C ILE A 69 -6.08 -4.63 -7.38
N PHE A 70 -5.83 -5.48 -6.40
CA PHE A 70 -4.57 -6.20 -6.32
C PHE A 70 -4.80 -7.63 -5.81
N ASN A 71 -3.86 -8.52 -6.14
CA ASN A 71 -3.75 -9.83 -5.52
C ASN A 71 -2.43 -9.94 -4.77
N SER A 72 -2.45 -10.76 -3.72
CA SER A 72 -1.26 -11.05 -2.92
C SER A 72 -1.26 -12.48 -2.43
N THR A 73 -0.08 -13.03 -2.23
CA THR A 73 0.14 -14.27 -1.48
C THR A 73 0.63 -13.94 -0.07
N VAL A 74 0.25 -14.72 0.93
CA VAL A 74 0.71 -14.53 2.30
C VAL A 74 1.89 -15.46 2.58
N ASP A 75 3.02 -14.88 2.97
CA ASP A 75 4.12 -15.62 3.57
C ASP A 75 4.03 -15.54 5.11
N PRO A 76 4.12 -16.67 5.84
CA PRO A 76 4.00 -16.67 7.30
C PRO A 76 5.04 -15.83 8.05
N LYS A 77 6.21 -15.59 7.43
CA LYS A 77 7.33 -14.86 8.04
C LYS A 77 7.38 -13.40 7.59
N TYR A 78 7.09 -13.13 6.32
CA TYR A 78 7.31 -11.81 5.71
C TYR A 78 6.01 -11.02 5.44
N GLY A 79 4.84 -11.64 5.57
CA GLY A 79 3.54 -11.01 5.36
C GLY A 79 3.06 -11.10 3.91
N HIS A 80 2.26 -10.12 3.48
CA HIS A 80 1.69 -10.07 2.14
C HIS A 80 2.76 -9.72 1.10
N PHE A 81 2.85 -10.59 0.11
CA PHE A 81 3.64 -10.40 -1.09
C PHE A 81 2.70 -10.10 -2.27
N ILE A 82 2.80 -8.90 -2.82
CA ILE A 82 1.91 -8.42 -3.88
C ILE A 82 2.33 -9.04 -5.22
N THR A 83 1.40 -9.74 -5.86
CA THR A 83 1.65 -10.47 -7.10
C THR A 83 0.99 -9.81 -8.31
N GLU A 84 0.01 -8.94 -8.09
CA GLU A 84 -0.77 -8.29 -9.14
C GLU A 84 -1.31 -6.95 -8.65
N ILE A 85 -1.32 -5.94 -9.51
CA ILE A 85 -2.05 -4.69 -9.29
C ILE A 85 -2.71 -4.27 -10.61
N GLY A 86 -3.98 -3.87 -10.56
CA GLY A 86 -4.85 -3.72 -11.73
C GLY A 86 -4.98 -5.05 -12.46
N ASN A 87 -4.47 -5.08 -13.70
CA ASN A 87 -4.41 -6.29 -14.52
C ASN A 87 -2.94 -6.63 -14.88
N TYR A 88 -1.98 -6.18 -14.07
CA TYR A 88 -0.55 -6.34 -14.33
C TYR A 88 0.05 -7.32 -13.32
N PHE A 89 0.64 -8.39 -13.84
CA PHE A 89 1.10 -9.53 -13.08
C PHE A 89 2.62 -9.52 -12.94
N GLN A 90 3.10 -9.93 -11.78
CA GLN A 90 4.50 -10.32 -11.65
C GLN A 90 4.81 -11.53 -12.54
N ASN A 91 6.10 -11.69 -12.88
CA ASN A 91 6.57 -12.86 -13.62
C ASN A 91 7.98 -13.25 -13.16
N SER A 92 8.05 -14.27 -12.31
CA SER A 92 9.31 -14.77 -11.76
C SER A 92 10.27 -15.29 -12.83
N SER A 93 9.76 -15.89 -13.91
CA SER A 93 10.61 -16.39 -15.01
C SER A 93 11.30 -15.26 -15.78
N MET A 94 10.75 -14.04 -15.70
CA MET A 94 11.32 -12.83 -16.31
C MET A 94 11.98 -11.89 -15.28
N ASN A 95 12.12 -12.33 -14.02
CA ASN A 95 12.57 -11.48 -12.91
C ASN A 95 11.74 -10.19 -12.74
N LEU A 96 10.45 -10.20 -13.09
CA LEU A 96 9.57 -9.04 -13.06
C LEU A 96 8.75 -9.03 -11.76
N TYR A 97 8.96 -8.03 -10.89
CA TYR A 97 8.36 -7.97 -9.56
C TYR A 97 7.88 -6.57 -9.19
N TRP A 98 7.01 -6.50 -8.18
CA TRP A 98 6.50 -5.25 -7.61
C TRP A 98 7.43 -4.71 -6.53
N PHE A 99 7.86 -3.45 -6.69
CA PHE A 99 8.75 -2.76 -5.76
C PHE A 99 8.10 -1.48 -5.22
N ILE A 100 8.15 -1.27 -3.91
CA ILE A 100 7.59 -0.08 -3.29
C ILE A 100 8.67 0.93 -2.88
N TYR A 101 8.49 2.16 -3.33
CA TYR A 101 9.34 3.30 -3.04
C TYR A 101 8.59 4.31 -2.17
N ILE A 102 9.28 4.88 -1.18
CA ILE A 102 8.75 5.85 -0.23
C ILE A 102 9.45 7.18 -0.46
N MET A 103 8.71 8.18 -0.91
CA MET A 103 9.29 9.41 -1.47
C MET A 103 8.62 10.66 -0.89
N ARG A 104 9.40 11.72 -0.65
CA ARG A 104 8.82 13.05 -0.31
C ARG A 104 8.31 13.80 -1.53
N ASN A 105 8.97 13.62 -2.66
CA ASN A 105 8.61 14.25 -3.92
C ASN A 105 7.84 13.27 -4.81
N LYS A 106 7.02 13.79 -5.72
CA LYS A 106 6.35 12.98 -6.73
C LYS A 106 7.39 12.24 -7.59
N PRO A 107 7.13 10.99 -7.98
CA PRO A 107 8.04 10.25 -8.86
C PRO A 107 8.06 10.88 -10.26
N ASN A 108 9.22 10.87 -10.91
CA ASN A 108 9.42 11.40 -12.26
C ASN A 108 9.66 10.25 -13.23
N VAL A 109 8.76 10.07 -14.21
CA VAL A 109 8.81 8.94 -15.17
C VAL A 109 10.10 8.92 -16.01
N HIS A 110 10.82 10.03 -16.11
CA HIS A 110 12.09 10.13 -16.85
C HIS A 110 13.31 9.90 -15.96
N THR A 111 13.13 9.66 -14.66
CA THR A 111 14.23 9.52 -13.71
C THR A 111 13.92 8.40 -12.74
N LYS A 112 14.67 7.30 -12.87
CA LYS A 112 14.59 6.16 -11.96
C LYS A 112 14.76 6.62 -10.50
N PRO A 113 13.84 6.27 -9.59
CA PRO A 113 14.02 6.52 -8.17
C PRO A 113 15.28 5.82 -7.64
N PRO A 114 16.10 6.48 -6.81
CA PRO A 114 17.30 5.86 -6.26
C PRO A 114 16.94 4.75 -5.27
N LYS A 115 17.84 3.76 -5.15
CA LYS A 115 17.73 2.63 -4.21
C LYS A 115 17.45 3.07 -2.77
N SER A 116 17.95 4.22 -2.34
CA SER A 116 17.73 4.76 -1.00
C SER A 116 16.26 5.06 -0.67
N LEU A 117 15.39 5.15 -1.68
CA LEU A 117 13.95 5.32 -1.51
C LEU A 117 13.17 3.99 -1.60
N LEU A 118 13.83 2.89 -1.99
CA LEU A 118 13.21 1.57 -1.99
C LEU A 118 12.94 1.17 -0.53
N SER A 119 11.73 0.65 -0.27
CA SER A 119 11.36 0.20 1.07
C SER A 119 12.18 -1.02 1.49
N ASN A 120 12.67 -0.99 2.73
CA ASN A 120 13.28 -2.16 3.38
C ASN A 120 12.25 -3.11 4.00
N TYR A 121 10.96 -2.76 3.91
CA TYR A 121 9.85 -3.46 4.56
C TYR A 121 8.76 -3.79 3.54
N GLY A 122 8.13 -4.96 3.73
CA GLY A 122 6.89 -5.32 3.03
C GLY A 122 5.74 -4.38 3.40
N VAL A 123 4.66 -4.42 2.62
CA VAL A 123 3.53 -3.48 2.71
C VAL A 123 2.78 -3.51 4.04
N ASP A 124 2.89 -4.60 4.81
CA ASP A 124 2.34 -4.73 6.17
C ASP A 124 3.19 -4.03 7.25
N ASN A 125 4.48 -3.84 6.97
CA ASN A 125 5.49 -3.65 8.01
C ASN A 125 5.97 -2.19 8.15
N PHE A 126 5.26 -1.24 7.53
CA PHE A 126 5.48 0.18 7.75
C PHE A 126 4.18 0.96 7.65
N THR A 127 4.12 2.08 8.38
CA THR A 127 2.96 3.00 8.34
C THR A 127 3.20 4.14 7.37
N VAL A 128 2.12 4.57 6.72
CA VAL A 128 2.18 5.68 5.78
C VAL A 128 2.20 7.03 6.48
N LYS A 129 2.80 8.03 5.81
CA LYS A 129 3.02 9.38 6.34
C LYS A 129 2.26 10.40 5.52
N ASN A 130 1.67 11.37 6.20
CA ASN A 130 0.92 12.43 5.53
C ASN A 130 1.78 13.16 4.49
N HIS A 131 1.20 13.40 3.32
CA HIS A 131 1.78 14.03 2.14
C HIS A 131 3.00 13.32 1.53
N TYR A 132 3.25 12.06 1.88
CA TYR A 132 4.27 11.25 1.19
C TYR A 132 3.72 10.65 -0.10
N ASN A 133 4.63 10.32 -1.00
CA ASN A 133 4.38 9.65 -2.26
C ASN A 133 4.88 8.21 -2.15
N TYR A 134 4.01 7.27 -2.46
CA TYR A 134 4.28 5.85 -2.48
C TYR A 134 4.16 5.37 -3.91
N LEU A 135 5.29 5.00 -4.50
CA LEU A 135 5.34 4.47 -5.85
C LEU A 135 5.47 2.95 -5.76
N PHE A 136 4.51 2.23 -6.33
CA PHE A 136 4.58 0.79 -6.51
C PHE A 136 4.85 0.49 -7.98
N TRP A 137 6.00 -0.08 -8.26
CA TRP A 137 6.54 -0.21 -9.61
C TRP A 137 6.77 -1.67 -9.96
N LEU A 138 6.05 -2.17 -10.98
CA LEU A 138 6.32 -3.47 -11.59
C LEU A 138 7.50 -3.31 -12.54
N ARG A 139 8.63 -3.90 -12.21
CA ARG A 139 9.86 -3.77 -13.01
C ARG A 139 10.78 -4.96 -12.85
N THR A 140 11.80 -5.01 -13.71
CA THR A 140 12.80 -6.06 -13.63
C THR A 140 13.65 -5.89 -12.38
N TYR A 141 13.86 -6.99 -11.67
CA TYR A 141 14.80 -7.09 -10.56
C TYR A 141 16.23 -7.07 -11.10
N ASN A 142 17.08 -6.23 -10.50
CA ASN A 142 18.50 -6.11 -10.83
C ASN A 142 19.35 -6.21 -9.55
N PRO A 143 20.10 -7.30 -9.34
CA PRO A 143 20.91 -7.50 -8.13
C PRO A 143 21.89 -6.35 -7.83
N SER A 144 22.44 -5.70 -8.86
CA SER A 144 23.42 -4.62 -8.67
C SER A 144 22.82 -3.30 -8.17
N GLU A 145 21.51 -3.12 -8.35
CA GLU A 145 20.78 -1.92 -7.97
C GLU A 145 19.86 -2.15 -6.78
N ASP A 146 19.45 -3.40 -6.55
CA ASP A 146 18.46 -3.78 -5.55
C ASP A 146 19.10 -4.39 -4.27
N PHE A 147 20.33 -4.91 -4.34
CA PHE A 147 21.11 -5.42 -3.19
C PHE A 147 22.34 -4.60 -2.86
#